data_AF-A0A1G3HTP1-F1
#
_entry.id   AF-A0A1G3HTP1-F1
#
_cell.length_a   1.000
_cell.length_b   1.000
_cell.length_c   1.000
_cell.angle_alpha   90.00
_cell.angle_beta   90.00
_cell.angle_gamma   90.00
#
_symmetry.space_group_name_H-M   'P 1'
#
loop_
_entity.id
_entity.type
_entity.pdbx_description
1 polymer ?
#
loop_
_entity_poly.entity_id
_entity_poly.type
_entity_poly.pdbx_seq_one_letter_code
_entity_poly.pdbx_strand_id
1 'polypeptide(L)'
;MLAGLASVALAEPSPARQQELVRLVRQDCGSCHGMTLRGGLGPALLPATLAEKPAEGLVATIIGGRPGTPMPPWHRFLAEDEAQWIVAKLMAGFPE
;
A
#
# COMPACT_ATOMS: atom_id res chain seq x y z
N MET A 1 -24.97 -30.46 2.40
CA MET A 1 -23.73 -30.28 1.62
C MET A 1 -22.97 -29.11 2.20
N LEU A 2 -21.85 -29.35 2.89
CA LEU A 2 -21.01 -28.30 3.47
C LEU A 2 -20.11 -27.75 2.36
N ALA A 3 -20.42 -26.54 1.88
CA ALA A 3 -19.54 -25.82 0.97
C ALA A 3 -18.35 -25.28 1.78
N GLY A 4 -17.15 -25.82 1.51
CA GLY A 4 -15.90 -25.33 2.09
C GLY A 4 -15.57 -23.96 1.52
N LEU A 5 -15.39 -22.98 2.40
CA LEU A 5 -14.83 -21.67 2.07
C LEU A 5 -13.33 -21.87 1.79
N ALA A 6 -12.95 -21.94 0.52
CA ALA A 6 -11.56 -21.83 0.13
C ALA A 6 -11.13 -20.38 0.37
N SER A 7 -10.23 -20.17 1.34
CA SER A 7 -9.55 -18.90 1.51
C SER A 7 -8.69 -18.68 0.25
N VAL A 8 -9.06 -17.68 -0.56
CA VAL A 8 -8.18 -17.19 -1.62
C VAL A 8 -7.06 -16.44 -0.92
N ALA A 9 -5.99 -17.15 -0.57
CA ALA A 9 -4.75 -16.52 -0.23
C ALA A 9 -4.31 -15.74 -1.47
N LEU A 10 -4.35 -14.41 -1.41
CA LEU A 10 -3.73 -13.54 -2.41
C LEU A 10 -2.28 -14.01 -2.54
N ALA A 11 -1.92 -14.47 -3.73
CA ALA A 11 -0.56 -14.89 -4.00
C ALA A 11 0.35 -13.68 -3.77
N GLU A 12 1.29 -13.79 -2.83
CA GLU A 12 2.24 -12.71 -2.60
C GLU A 12 3.03 -12.43 -3.89
N PRO A 13 3.40 -11.16 -4.16
CA PRO A 13 4.30 -10.84 -5.26
C PRO A 13 5.59 -11.64 -5.14
N SER A 14 6.22 -11.97 -6.28
CA SER A 14 7.51 -12.66 -6.27
C SER A 14 8.55 -11.88 -5.45
N PRO A 15 9.58 -12.53 -4.87
CA PRO A 15 10.57 -11.82 -4.06
C PRO A 15 11.24 -10.65 -4.79
N ALA A 16 11.51 -10.80 -6.09
CA ALA A 16 12.04 -9.72 -6.92
C ALA A 16 11.05 -8.55 -7.01
N ARG A 17 9.76 -8.83 -7.22
CA ARG A 17 8.73 -7.81 -7.26
C ARG A 17 8.51 -7.13 -5.91
N GLN A 18 8.57 -7.87 -4.80
CA GLN A 18 8.49 -7.28 -3.46
C GLN A 18 9.59 -6.22 -3.25
N GLN A 19 10.83 -6.50 -3.69
CA GLN A 19 11.92 -5.52 -3.60
C GLN A 19 11.66 -4.26 -4.44
N GLU A 20 11.05 -4.40 -5.62
CA GLU A 20 10.65 -3.26 -6.45
C GLU A 20 9.54 -2.44 -5.76
N LEU A 21 8.53 -3.09 -5.19
CA LEU A 21 7.45 -2.43 -4.46
C LEU A 21 7.96 -1.70 -3.21
N VAL A 22 8.90 -2.29 -2.48
CA VAL A 22 9.56 -1.63 -1.35
C VAL A 22 10.31 -0.38 -1.81
N ARG A 23 11.10 -0.48 -2.88
CA ARG A 23 11.79 0.68 -3.47
C ARG A 23 10.80 1.76 -3.91
N LEU A 24 9.72 1.39 -4.59
CA LEU A 24 8.67 2.33 -5.03
C LEU A 24 8.07 3.07 -3.84
N VAL A 25 7.68 2.36 -2.77
CA VAL A 25 7.11 3.02 -1.58
C VAL A 25 8.13 3.93 -0.91
N ARG A 26 9.40 3.52 -0.80
CA ARG A 26 10.42 4.32 -0.12
C ARG A 26 10.87 5.54 -0.93
N GLN A 27 10.98 5.42 -2.24
CA GLN A 27 11.49 6.50 -3.10
C GLN A 27 10.37 7.38 -3.61
N ASP A 28 9.32 6.79 -4.17
CA ASP A 28 8.27 7.54 -4.84
C ASP A 28 7.21 8.02 -3.85
N CYS A 29 6.65 7.13 -3.02
CA CYS A 29 5.70 7.55 -2.00
C CYS A 29 6.40 8.35 -0.88
N GLY A 30 7.63 7.96 -0.52
CA GLY A 30 8.45 8.65 0.47
C GLY A 30 8.78 10.09 0.12
N SER A 31 8.79 10.47 -1.17
CA SER A 31 8.99 11.88 -1.59
C SER A 31 8.00 12.85 -0.95
N CYS A 32 6.75 12.41 -0.72
CA CYS A 32 5.69 13.21 -0.10
C CYS A 32 5.44 12.80 1.36
N HIS A 33 5.51 11.50 1.64
CA HIS A 33 5.21 10.91 2.96
C HIS A 33 6.45 10.80 3.88
N GLY A 34 7.59 11.35 3.44
CA GLY A 34 8.89 11.23 4.10
C GLY A 34 9.59 9.92 3.78
N MET A 35 10.91 9.95 3.61
CA MET A 35 11.72 8.74 3.30
C MET A 35 11.62 7.65 4.38
N THR A 36 11.28 8.06 5.61
CA THR A 36 11.02 7.17 6.75
C THR A 36 9.53 6.91 6.98
N LEU A 37 8.66 7.35 6.07
CA LEU A 37 7.20 7.25 6.12
C LEU A 37 6.54 7.95 7.32
N ARG A 38 7.28 8.82 8.02
CA ARG A 38 6.82 9.57 9.21
C ARG A 38 6.00 10.82 8.87
N GLY A 39 5.72 11.07 7.59
CA GLY A 39 4.98 12.21 7.10
C GLY A 39 5.88 13.35 6.65
N GLY A 40 5.27 14.28 5.91
CA GLY A 40 5.91 15.45 5.32
C GLY A 40 4.83 16.33 4.68
N LEU A 41 4.82 16.42 3.36
CA LEU A 41 3.70 17.00 2.61
C LEU A 41 2.44 16.13 2.77
N GLY A 42 2.61 14.81 2.71
CA GLY A 42 1.58 13.82 2.96
C GLY A 42 1.56 13.35 4.42
N PRO A 43 0.46 12.71 4.87
CA PRO A 43 0.36 12.13 6.20
C PRO A 43 1.37 11.00 6.43
N ALA A 44 1.69 10.68 7.68
CA ALA A 44 2.50 9.52 7.99
C ALA A 44 1.84 8.20 7.52
N LEU A 45 2.62 7.28 6.97
CA LEU A 45 2.17 5.95 6.54
C LEU A 45 2.67 4.88 7.53
N LEU A 46 2.38 5.12 8.82
CA LEU A 46 2.78 4.25 9.93
C LEU A 46 1.58 3.44 10.43
N PRO A 47 1.80 2.25 11.05
CA PRO A 47 0.74 1.43 11.61
C PRO A 47 -0.28 2.21 12.45
N ALA A 48 0.20 3.04 13.39
CA ALA A 48 -0.67 3.84 14.26
C ALA A 48 -1.54 4.85 13.50
N THR A 49 -1.02 5.43 12.40
CA THR A 49 -1.78 6.38 11.56
C THR A 49 -2.82 5.68 10.68
N LEU A 50 -2.57 4.41 10.36
CA LEU A 50 -3.41 3.62 9.46
C LEU A 50 -4.42 2.71 10.19
N ALA A 51 -4.27 2.49 11.50
CA ALA A 51 -5.04 1.51 12.27
C ALA A 51 -6.57 1.65 12.15
N GLU A 52 -7.07 2.88 12.09
CA GLU A 52 -8.52 3.19 12.02
C GLU A 52 -9.04 3.27 10.58
N LYS A 53 -8.19 3.04 9.56
CA LYS A 53 -8.55 3.17 8.15
C LYS A 53 -8.90 1.79 7.57
N PRO A 54 -10.00 1.66 6.82
CA PRO A 54 -10.32 0.41 6.14
C PRO A 54 -9.26 0.12 5.07
N ALA A 55 -8.74 -1.11 5.03
CA ALA A 55 -7.68 -1.52 4.12
C ALA A 55 -8.10 -1.32 2.66
N GLU A 56 -9.34 -1.65 2.31
CA GLU A 56 -9.90 -1.48 0.97
C GLU A 56 -9.91 -0.01 0.54
N GLY A 57 -10.18 0.90 1.48
CA GLY A 57 -10.14 2.35 1.22
C GLY A 57 -8.71 2.87 0.99
N LEU A 58 -7.73 2.28 1.67
CA LEU A 58 -6.32 2.58 1.43
C LEU A 58 -5.87 2.07 0.05
N VAL A 59 -6.27 0.85 -0.33
CA VAL A 59 -6.01 0.29 -1.66
C VAL A 59 -6.63 1.16 -2.75
N ALA A 60 -7.90 1.55 -2.59
CA ALA A 60 -8.57 2.45 -3.52
C ALA A 60 -7.86 3.81 -3.65
N THR A 61 -7.31 4.33 -2.54
CA THR A 61 -6.51 5.56 -2.56
C THR A 61 -5.19 5.37 -3.32
N ILE A 62 -4.51 4.23 -3.20
CA ILE A 62 -3.28 3.96 -3.95
C ILE A 62 -3.60 3.86 -5.45
N ILE A 63 -4.59 3.06 -5.82
CA ILE A 63 -4.95 2.79 -7.21
C ILE A 63 -5.48 4.06 -7.89
N GLY A 64 -6.43 4.74 -7.25
CA GLY A 64 -7.17 5.89 -7.80
C GLY A 64 -6.61 7.27 -7.41
N GLY A 65 -5.61 7.34 -6.55
CA GLY A 65 -5.10 8.60 -6.02
C GLY A 65 -6.12 9.30 -5.13
N ARG A 66 -5.91 10.60 -4.91
CA ARG A 66 -6.87 11.44 -4.18
C ARG A 66 -7.13 12.74 -4.94
N PRO A 67 -8.31 12.90 -5.58
CA PRO A 67 -8.66 14.11 -6.31
C PRO A 67 -8.50 15.37 -5.46
N GLY A 68 -7.94 16.42 -6.07
CA GLY A 68 -7.70 17.69 -5.38
C GLY A 68 -6.49 17.68 -4.43
N THR A 69 -5.71 16.61 -4.37
CA THR A 69 -4.43 16.58 -3.65
C THR A 69 -3.27 16.18 -4.57
N PRO A 70 -2.01 16.36 -4.13
CA PRO A 70 -0.84 15.90 -4.88
C PRO A 70 -0.69 14.37 -4.99
N MET A 71 -1.57 13.56 -4.38
CA MET A 71 -1.46 12.09 -4.41
C MET A 71 -2.02 11.54 -5.73
N PRO A 72 -1.16 11.10 -6.68
CA PRO A 72 -1.60 10.65 -7.99
C PRO A 72 -2.17 9.22 -7.94
N PRO A 73 -2.92 8.80 -8.97
CA PRO A 73 -3.33 7.40 -9.13
C PRO A 73 -2.16 6.51 -9.58
N TRP A 74 -1.98 5.35 -8.94
CA TRP A 74 -0.87 4.42 -9.23
C TRP A 74 -1.25 3.21 -10.09
N HIS A 75 -2.52 3.07 -10.49
CA HIS A 75 -3.03 1.99 -11.35
C HIS A 75 -2.27 1.73 -12.67
N ARG A 76 -1.43 2.66 -13.14
CA ARG A 76 -0.57 2.44 -14.31
C ARG A 76 0.72 1.67 -14.01
N PHE A 77 1.10 1.57 -12.74
CA PHE A 77 2.36 0.95 -12.27
C PHE A 77 2.14 -0.19 -11.27
N LEU A 78 0.97 -0.22 -10.62
CA LEU A 78 0.58 -1.18 -9.61
C LEU A 78 -0.70 -1.89 -10.02
N ALA A 79 -0.69 -3.21 -9.90
CA ALA A 79 -1.91 -4.01 -9.87
C ALA A 79 -2.59 -3.89 -8.49
N GLU A 80 -3.88 -4.23 -8.42
CA GLU A 80 -4.67 -4.07 -7.20
C GLU A 80 -4.19 -4.99 -6.06
N ASP A 81 -3.76 -6.20 -6.38
CA ASP A 81 -3.16 -7.16 -5.45
C ASP A 81 -1.81 -6.66 -4.89
N GLU A 82 -1.01 -5.98 -5.69
CA GLU A 82 0.23 -5.32 -5.24
C GLU A 82 -0.07 -4.16 -4.28
N ALA A 83 -1.12 -3.38 -4.55
CA ALA A 83 -1.58 -2.34 -3.64
C ALA A 83 -2.12 -2.92 -2.33
N GLN A 84 -2.84 -4.04 -2.37
CA GLN A 84 -3.26 -4.78 -1.18
C GLN A 84 -2.06 -5.25 -0.35
N TRP A 85 -1.03 -5.79 -1.01
CA TRP A 85 0.22 -6.18 -0.35
C TRP A 85 0.93 -4.99 0.30
N ILE A 86 1.04 -3.85 -0.40
CA ILE A 86 1.62 -2.61 0.14
C ILE A 86 0.87 -2.15 1.40
N VAL A 87 -0.47 -2.08 1.34
CA VAL A 87 -1.30 -1.68 2.47
C VAL A 87 -1.09 -2.60 3.66
N ALA A 88 -1.09 -3.92 3.44
CA ALA A 88 -0.84 -4.89 4.50
C ALA A 88 0.53 -4.67 5.17
N LYS A 89 1.60 -4.44 4.38
CA LYS A 89 2.93 -4.16 4.92
C LYS A 89 2.98 -2.82 5.66
N LEU A 90 2.32 -1.77 5.17
CA LEU A 90 2.27 -0.46 5.84
C LEU A 90 1.56 -0.56 7.20
N MET A 91 0.46 -1.31 7.27
CA MET A 91 -0.30 -1.52 8.51
C MET A 91 0.44 -2.43 9.50
N ALA A 92 1.27 -3.35 9.03
CA ALA A 92 2.10 -4.22 9.88
C ALA A 92 3.46 -3.59 10.29
N GLY A 93 3.88 -2.51 9.63
CA GLY A 93 5.21 -1.93 9.74
C GLY A 93 6.01 -2.22 8.48
N PHE A 94 6.26 -1.18 7.69
CA PHE A 94 6.86 -1.33 6.37
C PHE A 94 8.34 -1.71 6.46
N PRO A 95 8.83 -2.66 5.64
CA PRO A 95 10.25 -3.02 5.63
C PRO A 95 11.12 -1.83 5.24
N GLU A 96 12.32 -1.75 5.83
CA GLU A 96 13.36 -0.78 5.47
C GLU A 96 14.00 -1.13 4.12
#